data_AF-A0A7J9DUL2-F1
#
_entry.id   AF-A0A7J9DUL2-F1
#
_cell.length_a   1.000
_cell.length_b   1.000
_cell.length_c   1.000
_cell.angle_alpha   90.00
_cell.angle_beta   90.00
_cell.angle_gamma   90.00
#
_symmetry.space_group_name_H-M   'P 1'
#
loop_
_entity.id
_entity.type
_entity.pdbx_description
1 polymer ?
#
loop_
_entity_poly.entity_id
_entity_poly.type
_entity_poly.pdbx_seq_one_letter_code
_entity_poly.pdbx_strand_id
1 'polypeptide(L)'
;MLHKWKQEFLYNFKSITYFLGINDTSLMVNPRIQHRPTICYRPIKPSDLETLERIHSDVFPIRYESEFFQSVVNGCDVVSWAAVDRSRPDGQSDELIGFVTARIILAKDSEIADLLRYDSSRVDQTLVYILTLGVVDAYRNLGIGRSIFI
;
A
#
# COMPACT_ATOMS: atom_id res chain seq x y z
N MET A 1 -11.45 18.99 -5.35
CA MET A 1 -10.38 18.84 -4.34
C MET A 1 -9.75 17.45 -4.35
N LEU A 2 -10.51 16.34 -4.27
CA LEU A 2 -9.99 14.95 -4.28
C LEU A 2 -8.98 14.62 -5.40
N HIS A 3 -9.17 15.19 -6.60
CA HIS A 3 -8.28 15.01 -7.74
C HIS A 3 -6.88 15.63 -7.55
N LYS A 4 -6.78 16.75 -6.82
CA LYS A 4 -5.51 17.43 -6.52
C LYS A 4 -4.70 16.62 -5.50
N TRP A 5 -5.37 16.06 -4.50
CA TRP A 5 -4.74 15.27 -3.44
C TRP A 5 -4.32 13.87 -3.90
N LYS A 6 -5.08 13.25 -4.82
CA LYS A 6 -4.65 12.02 -5.50
C LYS A 6 -3.38 12.27 -6.31
N GLN A 7 -3.26 13.42 -6.97
CA GLN A 7 -2.06 13.84 -7.69
C GLN A 7 -0.88 14.13 -6.75
N GLU A 8 -1.08 14.79 -5.61
CA GLU A 8 -0.03 15.06 -4.62
C GLU A 8 0.44 13.78 -3.90
N PHE A 9 -0.46 12.84 -3.60
CA PHE A 9 -0.09 11.51 -3.11
C PHE A 9 0.70 10.74 -4.18
N LEU A 10 0.24 10.72 -5.43
CA LEU A 10 0.97 10.14 -6.56
C LEU A 10 2.33 10.80 -6.78
N TYR A 11 2.43 12.12 -6.59
CA TYR A 11 3.66 12.89 -6.73
C TYR A 11 4.64 12.60 -5.61
N ASN A 12 4.19 12.57 -4.34
CA ASN A 12 5.03 12.20 -3.21
C ASN A 12 5.51 10.75 -3.33
N PHE A 13 4.64 9.81 -3.72
CA PHE A 13 5.01 8.43 -3.96
C PHE A 13 5.99 8.29 -5.15
N LYS A 14 5.72 8.96 -6.29
CA LYS A 14 6.67 9.01 -7.41
C LYS A 14 8.01 9.62 -6.98
N SER A 15 8.00 10.72 -6.25
CA SER A 15 9.20 11.40 -5.79
C SER A 15 10.06 10.50 -4.90
N ILE A 16 9.44 9.70 -4.02
CA ILE A 16 10.16 8.70 -3.22
C ILE A 16 10.74 7.59 -4.10
N THR A 17 9.99 7.10 -5.10
CA THR A 17 10.52 6.09 -6.04
C THR A 17 11.70 6.61 -6.90
N TYR A 18 11.72 7.90 -7.26
CA TYR A 18 12.83 8.51 -8.02
C TYR A 18 14.05 8.81 -7.14
N PHE A 19 13.86 9.12 -5.84
CA PHE A 19 14.96 9.48 -4.94
C PHE A 19 15.87 8.31 -4.59
N LEU A 20 15.40 7.07 -4.77
CA LEU A 20 16.11 5.87 -4.30
C LEU A 20 16.74 4.99 -5.37
N GLY A 21 16.76 5.42 -6.64
CA GLY A 21 17.53 4.76 -7.69
C GLY A 21 17.49 3.23 -7.58
N ILE A 22 16.31 2.62 -7.66
CA ILE A 22 16.14 1.16 -7.59
C ILE A 22 16.68 0.54 -8.88
N ASN A 23 18.01 0.51 -8.97
CA ASN A 23 18.82 -0.30 -9.85
C ASN A 23 19.77 -1.06 -8.92
N ASP A 24 19.29 -2.01 -8.12
CA ASP A 24 20.20 -3.03 -7.64
C ASP A 24 19.56 -4.39 -7.40
N THR A 25 20.18 -5.36 -8.06
CA THR A 25 19.84 -6.76 -8.14
C THR A 25 20.47 -7.49 -6.97
N SER A 26 19.70 -7.70 -5.89
CA SER A 26 20.04 -8.72 -4.90
C SER A 26 18.75 -9.38 -4.43
N LEU A 27 18.24 -10.29 -5.26
CA LEU A 27 17.12 -11.17 -4.90
C LEU A 27 17.64 -12.29 -4.01
N MET A 28 17.36 -12.21 -2.72
CA MET A 28 17.35 -13.42 -1.88
C MET A 28 16.19 -14.28 -2.33
N VAL A 29 16.50 -15.33 -3.10
CA VAL A 29 15.53 -16.27 -3.68
C VAL A 29 14.85 -17.02 -2.54
N ASN A 30 13.55 -16.77 -2.34
CA ASN A 30 12.72 -17.64 -1.53
C ASN A 30 12.54 -18.96 -2.33
N PRO A 31 12.96 -20.13 -1.80
CA PRO A 31 12.88 -21.40 -2.53
C PRO A 31 11.45 -21.84 -2.87
N ARG A 32 10.42 -21.14 -2.36
CA ARG A 32 9.01 -21.37 -2.70
C ARG A 32 8.57 -20.74 -4.03
N ILE A 33 9.32 -19.76 -4.55
CA ILE A 33 9.00 -19.10 -5.82
C ILE A 33 9.91 -19.69 -6.90
N GLN A 34 9.32 -20.45 -7.82
CA GLN A 34 10.04 -21.16 -8.88
C GLN A 34 10.55 -20.23 -10.00
N HIS A 35 10.18 -18.95 -9.96
CA HIS A 35 10.51 -17.95 -10.96
C HIS A 35 11.06 -16.67 -10.32
N ARG A 36 11.65 -15.80 -11.14
CA ARG A 36 12.16 -14.50 -10.68
C ARG A 36 11.02 -13.49 -10.67
N PRO A 37 10.50 -13.09 -9.49
CA PRO A 37 9.30 -12.26 -9.41
C PRO A 37 9.58 -10.87 -9.99
N THR A 38 8.62 -10.34 -10.76
CA THR A 38 8.67 -8.98 -11.33
C THR A 38 7.58 -8.16 -10.67
N ILE A 39 7.93 -7.56 -9.54
CA ILE A 39 6.99 -6.84 -8.68
C ILE A 39 6.66 -5.48 -9.30
N CYS A 40 5.37 -5.20 -9.45
CA CYS A 40 4.85 -3.91 -9.87
C CYS A 40 3.85 -3.39 -8.84
N TYR A 41 3.75 -2.07 -8.74
CA TYR A 41 2.81 -1.40 -7.84
C TYR A 41 1.74 -0.66 -8.63
N ARG A 42 0.48 -0.82 -8.22
CA ARG A 42 -0.66 -0.12 -8.81
C ARG A 42 -1.68 0.25 -7.74
N PRO A 43 -2.58 1.21 -7.98
CA PRO A 43 -3.74 1.40 -7.11
C PRO A 43 -4.57 0.11 -6.99
N ILE A 44 -5.17 -0.12 -5.82
CA ILE A 44 -6.18 -1.17 -5.65
C ILE A 44 -7.41 -0.82 -6.50
N LYS A 45 -8.04 -1.83 -7.08
CA LYS A 45 -9.23 -1.70 -7.95
C LYS A 45 -10.38 -2.57 -7.42
N PRO A 46 -11.64 -2.33 -7.85
CA PRO A 46 -12.80 -3.13 -7.45
C PRO A 46 -12.66 -4.64 -7.66
N SER A 47 -11.94 -5.08 -8.71
CA SER A 47 -11.69 -6.50 -8.95
C SER A 47 -10.69 -7.16 -8.01
N ASP A 48 -10.02 -6.40 -7.14
CA ASP A 48 -9.16 -6.96 -6.10
C ASP A 48 -9.92 -7.34 -4.82
N LEU A 49 -11.20 -6.99 -4.70
CA LEU A 49 -11.99 -7.08 -3.46
C LEU A 49 -11.87 -8.43 -2.77
N GLU A 50 -12.21 -9.51 -3.47
CA GLU A 50 -12.19 -10.87 -2.93
C GLU A 50 -10.77 -11.29 -2.51
N THR A 51 -9.76 -10.92 -3.30
CA THR A 51 -8.36 -11.23 -2.97
C THR A 51 -7.89 -10.44 -1.76
N LEU A 52 -8.29 -9.17 -1.64
CA LEU A 52 -7.95 -8.30 -0.53
C LEU A 52 -8.55 -8.83 0.79
N GLU A 53 -9.82 -9.22 0.79
CA GLU A 53 -10.52 -9.81 1.94
C GLU A 53 -9.87 -11.14 2.38
N ARG A 54 -9.54 -11.99 1.40
CA ARG A 54 -8.86 -13.27 1.63
C ARG A 54 -7.51 -13.05 2.30
N ILE A 55 -6.65 -12.20 1.72
CA ILE A 55 -5.33 -11.95 2.30
C ILE A 55 -5.46 -11.31 3.69
N HIS A 56 -6.43 -10.43 3.93
CA HIS A 56 -6.66 -9.91 5.28
C HIS A 56 -7.00 -11.01 6.28
N SER A 57 -7.89 -11.92 5.90
CA SER A 57 -8.30 -13.05 6.74
C SER A 57 -7.14 -14.01 7.04
N ASP A 58 -6.23 -14.16 6.08
CA ASP A 58 -5.05 -15.04 6.21
C ASP A 58 -3.92 -14.37 7.04
N VAL A 59 -3.74 -13.06 6.90
CA VAL A 59 -2.58 -12.32 7.45
C VAL A 59 -2.88 -11.68 8.81
N PHE A 60 -4.13 -11.27 9.07
CA PHE A 60 -4.51 -10.56 10.28
C PHE A 60 -5.50 -11.37 11.13
N PRO A 61 -5.31 -11.41 12.46
CA PRO A 61 -6.26 -12.05 13.37
C PRO A 61 -7.56 -11.24 13.57
N ILE A 62 -7.57 -9.98 13.16
CA ILE A 62 -8.70 -9.06 13.31
C ILE A 62 -9.52 -9.08 12.03
N ARG A 63 -10.85 -9.26 12.18
CA ARG A 63 -11.79 -9.16 11.07
C ARG A 63 -12.21 -7.72 10.86
N TYR A 64 -12.24 -7.31 9.60
CA TYR A 64 -12.76 -6.02 9.17
C TYR A 64 -14.12 -6.23 8.52
N GLU A 65 -14.99 -5.22 8.63
CA GLU A 65 -16.33 -5.23 8.01
C GLU A 65 -16.24 -5.04 6.49
N SER A 66 -17.23 -5.54 5.75
CA SER A 66 -17.27 -5.42 4.28
C SER A 66 -17.19 -3.97 3.79
N GLU A 67 -17.75 -3.01 4.54
CA GLU A 67 -17.72 -1.58 4.22
C GLU A 67 -16.30 -1.02 4.16
N PHE A 68 -15.39 -1.54 4.99
CA PHE A 68 -13.98 -1.15 4.94
C PHE A 68 -13.37 -1.52 3.59
N PHE A 69 -13.55 -2.76 3.15
CA PHE A 69 -13.00 -3.24 1.88
C PHE A 69 -13.63 -2.51 0.69
N GLN A 70 -14.93 -2.26 0.74
CA GLN A 70 -15.62 -1.44 -0.27
C GLN A 70 -15.03 -0.02 -0.35
N SER A 71 -14.73 0.60 0.80
CA SER A 71 -14.10 1.92 0.83
C SER A 71 -12.69 1.89 0.20
N VAL A 72 -11.92 0.84 0.49
CA VAL A 72 -10.56 0.64 -0.03
C VAL A 72 -10.54 0.49 -1.56
N VAL A 73 -11.39 -0.38 -2.11
CA VAL A 73 -11.36 -0.70 -3.55
C VAL A 73 -12.00 0.38 -4.43
N ASN A 74 -12.91 1.18 -3.85
CA ASN A 74 -13.53 2.31 -4.53
C ASN A 74 -12.75 3.64 -4.32
N GLY A 75 -11.76 3.65 -3.42
CA GLY A 75 -10.96 4.84 -3.10
C GLY A 75 -11.75 5.93 -2.37
N CYS A 76 -12.75 5.54 -1.57
CA CYS A 76 -13.55 6.43 -0.74
C CYS A 76 -12.83 6.63 0.59
N ASP A 77 -12.28 7.83 0.81
CA ASP A 77 -11.55 8.24 2.02
C ASP A 77 -10.33 7.38 2.41
N VAL A 78 -9.97 6.41 1.55
CA VAL A 78 -8.84 5.51 1.72
C VAL A 78 -7.97 5.57 0.48
N VAL A 79 -6.68 5.79 0.70
CA VAL A 79 -5.64 5.64 -0.31
C VAL A 79 -5.04 4.25 -0.19
N SER A 80 -4.92 3.54 -1.30
CA SER A 80 -4.55 2.14 -1.29
C SER A 80 -3.68 1.75 -2.49
N TRP A 81 -2.71 0.89 -2.23
CA TRP A 81 -1.79 0.36 -3.24
C TRP A 81 -1.65 -1.14 -3.13
N ALA A 82 -1.51 -1.75 -4.29
CA ALA A 82 -1.33 -3.17 -4.54
C ALA A 82 0.09 -3.43 -5.03
N ALA A 83 0.73 -4.47 -4.51
CA ALA A 83 1.81 -5.16 -5.18
C ALA A 83 1.24 -6.33 -5.99
N VAL A 84 1.71 -6.50 -7.21
CA VAL A 84 1.41 -7.63 -8.09
C VAL A 84 2.70 -8.21 -8.65
N ASP A 85 2.73 -9.50 -8.92
CA ASP A 85 3.85 -10.13 -9.63
C ASP A 85 3.48 -10.40 -11.08
N ARG A 86 4.03 -9.57 -11.98
CA ARG A 86 3.76 -9.64 -13.43
C ARG A 86 4.30 -10.89 -14.09
N SER A 87 5.22 -11.59 -13.44
CA SER A 87 5.84 -12.81 -13.98
C SER A 87 5.10 -14.09 -13.63
N ARG A 88 3.99 -14.00 -12.87
CA ARG A 88 3.14 -15.15 -12.59
C ARG A 88 2.52 -15.71 -13.89
N PRO A 89 2.56 -17.04 -14.09
CA PRO A 89 1.88 -17.68 -15.21
C PRO A 89 0.34 -17.63 -15.05
N ASP A 90 -0.37 -18.19 -16.02
CA ASP A 90 -1.82 -18.48 -15.95
C ASP A 90 -2.73 -17.26 -15.77
N GLY A 91 -2.31 -16.08 -16.23
CA GLY A 91 -3.11 -14.86 -16.16
C GLY A 91 -3.21 -14.26 -14.75
N GLN A 92 -2.51 -14.83 -13.76
CA GLN A 92 -2.47 -14.32 -12.38
C GLN A 92 -1.51 -13.14 -12.20
N SER A 93 -0.95 -12.63 -13.30
CA SER A 93 0.01 -11.51 -13.32
C SER A 93 -0.51 -10.20 -12.72
N ASP A 94 -1.83 -10.10 -12.51
CA ASP A 94 -2.48 -8.93 -11.91
C ASP A 94 -3.14 -9.23 -10.57
N GLU A 95 -2.99 -10.44 -10.03
CA GLU A 95 -3.48 -10.80 -8.69
C GLU A 95 -2.64 -10.11 -7.62
N LEU A 96 -3.31 -9.63 -6.58
CA LEU A 96 -2.70 -8.98 -5.43
C LEU A 96 -1.82 -9.96 -4.63
N ILE A 97 -0.57 -9.55 -4.36
CA ILE A 97 0.38 -10.34 -3.53
C ILE A 97 0.80 -9.59 -2.27
N GLY A 98 0.48 -8.30 -2.21
CA GLY A 98 0.65 -7.47 -1.03
C GLY A 98 -0.08 -6.14 -1.23
N PHE A 99 -0.32 -5.41 -0.14
CA PHE A 99 -1.07 -4.17 -0.17
C PHE A 99 -0.72 -3.25 0.99
N VAL A 100 -1.02 -1.97 0.81
CA VAL A 100 -1.17 -0.99 1.90
C VAL A 100 -2.48 -0.25 1.73
N THR A 101 -3.13 0.03 2.85
CA THR A 101 -4.28 0.94 2.92
C THR A 101 -4.00 2.01 3.96
N ALA A 102 -4.39 3.25 3.68
CA ALA A 102 -4.13 4.39 4.54
C ALA A 102 -5.23 5.45 4.41
N ARG A 103 -5.42 6.26 5.45
CA ARG A 103 -6.23 7.49 5.41
C ARG A 103 -5.34 8.71 5.48
N ILE A 104 -5.80 9.79 4.87
CA ILE A 104 -5.21 11.11 5.06
C ILE A 104 -6.04 11.82 6.11
N ILE A 105 -5.42 12.20 7.23
CA ILE A 105 -6.06 12.94 8.32
C ILE A 105 -5.35 14.26 8.54
N LEU A 106 -6.05 15.27 9.08
CA LEU A 106 -5.39 16.51 9.49
C LEU A 106 -4.57 16.23 10.76
N ALA A 107 -3.37 16.78 10.83
CA ALA A 107 -2.46 16.56 11.95
C ALA A 107 -3.06 17.00 13.29
N LYS A 108 -3.84 18.10 13.28
CA LYS A 108 -4.57 18.60 14.46
C LYS A 108 -5.67 17.67 14.96
N ASP A 109 -6.22 16.83 14.10
CA ASP A 109 -7.30 15.87 14.43
C ASP A 109 -6.73 14.49 14.77
N SER A 110 -5.40 14.35 14.80
CA SER A 110 -4.72 13.09 15.10
C SER A 110 -4.49 12.92 16.61
N GLU A 111 -4.48 11.66 17.07
CA GLU A 111 -4.20 11.31 18.47
C GLU A 111 -2.79 11.71 18.93
N ILE A 112 -1.87 11.93 17.97
CA ILE A 112 -0.49 12.32 18.22
C ILE A 112 -0.25 13.82 18.02
N ALA A 113 -1.31 14.63 17.90
CA ALA A 113 -1.20 16.07 17.63
C ALA A 113 -0.22 16.77 18.60
N ASP A 114 -0.26 16.41 19.87
CA ASP A 114 0.60 17.00 20.92
C ASP A 114 2.08 16.60 20.80
N LEU A 115 2.38 15.47 20.14
CA LEU A 115 3.74 15.00 19.88
C LEU A 115 4.33 15.63 18.62
N LEU A 116 3.48 16.14 17.74
CA LEU A 116 3.92 16.85 16.56
C LEU A 116 4.36 18.25 16.97
N ARG A 117 5.52 18.68 16.47
CA ARG A 117 5.91 20.08 16.57
C ARG A 117 4.86 20.91 15.84
N TYR A 118 3.96 21.52 16.61
CA TYR A 118 2.97 22.44 16.10
C TYR A 118 3.69 23.68 15.58
N ASP A 119 3.82 23.77 14.27
CA ASP A 119 4.24 24.99 13.58
C ASP A 119 2.96 25.77 13.24
N SER A 120 2.74 26.90 13.91
CA SER A 120 1.57 27.75 13.70
C SER A 120 1.44 28.27 12.26
N SER A 121 2.49 28.15 11.44
CA SER A 121 2.45 28.46 10.01
C SER A 121 1.91 27.31 9.12
N ARG A 122 1.73 26.10 9.67
CA ARG A 122 1.33 24.88 8.94
C ARG A 122 -0.03 24.34 9.37
N VAL A 123 -1.05 25.20 9.31
CA VAL A 123 -2.42 24.90 9.79
C VAL A 123 -3.08 23.74 9.01
N ASP A 124 -2.63 23.48 7.79
CA ASP A 124 -3.15 22.43 6.89
C ASP A 124 -2.25 21.19 6.84
N GLN A 125 -1.38 20.97 7.83
CA GLN A 125 -0.54 19.78 7.87
C GLN A 125 -1.42 18.51 7.94
N THR A 126 -1.14 17.55 7.07
CA THR A 126 -1.81 16.24 7.04
C THR A 126 -0.85 15.13 7.42
N LEU A 127 -1.42 14.01 7.86
CA LEU A 127 -0.73 12.77 8.15
C LEU A 127 -1.32 11.65 7.30
N VAL A 128 -0.46 10.70 6.91
CA VAL A 128 -0.88 9.45 6.30
C VAL A 128 -0.93 8.40 7.41
N TYR A 129 -2.14 8.02 7.81
CA TYR A 129 -2.39 7.00 8.80
C TYR A 129 -2.59 5.65 8.12
N ILE A 130 -1.61 4.76 8.22
CA ILE A 130 -1.68 3.42 7.64
C ILE A 130 -2.66 2.58 8.47
N LEU A 131 -3.68 2.03 7.81
CA LEU A 131 -4.68 1.17 8.42
C LEU A 131 -4.18 -0.28 8.42
N THR A 132 -3.77 -0.78 7.25
CA THR A 132 -3.35 -2.18 7.07
C THR A 132 -2.22 -2.29 6.05
N LEU A 133 -1.22 -3.13 6.34
CA LEU A 133 -0.11 -3.46 5.44
C LEU A 133 0.11 -4.97 5.46
N GLY A 134 -0.10 -5.65 4.33
CA GLY A 134 -0.02 -7.10 4.24
C GLY A 134 0.77 -7.57 3.02
N VAL A 135 1.48 -8.71 3.16
CA VAL A 135 2.13 -9.42 2.06
C VAL A 135 1.88 -10.91 2.25
N VAL A 136 1.45 -11.60 1.19
CA VAL A 136 1.20 -13.05 1.24
C VAL A 136 2.48 -13.80 1.58
N ASP A 137 2.36 -14.90 2.32
CA ASP A 137 3.49 -15.62 2.92
C ASP A 137 4.59 -16.03 1.93
N ALA A 138 4.21 -16.42 0.72
CA ALA A 138 5.17 -16.80 -0.32
C ALA A 138 6.08 -15.65 -0.76
N TYR A 139 5.63 -14.39 -0.62
CA TYR A 139 6.32 -13.19 -1.09
C TYR A 139 6.91 -12.34 0.05
N ARG A 140 6.83 -12.82 1.30
CA ARG A 140 7.50 -12.18 2.44
C ARG A 140 9.03 -12.26 2.30
N ASN A 141 9.73 -11.35 2.97
CA ASN A 141 11.20 -11.22 2.95
C ASN A 141 11.80 -10.87 1.57
N LEU A 142 10.98 -10.43 0.61
CA LEU A 142 11.43 -9.92 -0.70
C LEU A 142 11.50 -8.38 -0.76
N GLY A 143 11.38 -7.71 0.39
CA GLY A 143 11.38 -6.25 0.46
C GLY A 143 10.07 -5.57 0.04
N ILE A 144 9.03 -6.30 -0.36
CA ILE A 144 7.74 -5.73 -0.81
C ILE A 144 7.14 -4.79 0.24
N GLY A 145 7.06 -5.22 1.51
CA GLY A 145 6.52 -4.36 2.58
C GLY A 145 7.31 -3.06 2.76
N ARG A 146 8.64 -3.10 2.57
CA ARG A 146 9.50 -1.92 2.58
C ARG A 146 9.25 -1.03 1.37
N SER A 147 9.18 -1.60 0.17
CA SER A 147 8.98 -0.87 -1.09
C SER A 147 7.58 -0.30 -1.28
N ILE A 148 6.57 -0.80 -0.56
CA ILE A 148 5.23 -0.20 -0.53
C ILE A 148 5.20 1.03 0.40
N PHE A 149 6.05 1.06 1.42
CA PHE A 149 6.12 2.14 2.41
C PHE A 149 6.99 3.32 1.95
N ILE A 150 7.99 3.02 1.12
CA ILE A 150 8.98 3.95 0.59
C ILE A 150 8.59 4.28 -0.85
#